data_AF-A0A482XYA3-F1
#
_entry.id   AF-A0A482XYA3-F1
#
_cell.length_a   1.000
_cell.length_b   1.000
_cell.length_c   1.000
_cell.angle_alpha   90.00
_cell.angle_beta   90.00
_cell.angle_gamma   90.00
#
_symmetry.space_group_name_H-M   'P 1'
#
loop_
_entity.id
_entity.type
_entity.pdbx_description
1 polymer ?
#
loop_
_entity_poly.entity_id
_entity_poly.type
_entity_poly.pdbx_seq_one_letter_code
_entity_poly.pdbx_strand_id
1 'polypeptide(L)'
;MSSITPLLGIAIALFGGLLALSSTICLCYIIGADAAARGASGVGWALFSVFLLPIAGPAYVVYRTRLPARDDPPARLERRLGAFGIGGTAAAIVSALVAPPDPVTQLLAFVPLVLVFVPVVAAICYDPSWGARFANRF
;
A
#
# COMPACT_ATOMS: atom_id res chain seq x y z
N MET A 1 37.78 -13.30 4.95
CA MET A 1 36.58 -12.57 5.43
C MET A 1 35.88 -11.93 4.22
N SER A 2 35.30 -12.72 3.31
CA SER A 2 34.91 -12.20 1.98
C SER A 2 33.67 -12.84 1.32
N SER A 3 32.95 -13.75 1.99
CA SER A 3 31.77 -14.42 1.43
C SER A 3 30.44 -14.11 2.14
N ILE A 4 30.48 -13.52 3.34
CA ILE A 4 29.27 -13.21 4.13
C ILE A 4 28.55 -11.95 3.59
N THR A 5 29.30 -10.99 3.05
CA THR A 5 28.77 -9.72 2.53
C THR A 5 27.82 -9.86 1.32
N PRO A 6 28.10 -10.67 0.28
CA PRO A 6 27.17 -10.82 -0.84
C PRO A 6 25.90 -11.60 -0.47
N LEU A 7 26.02 -12.64 0.36
CA LEU A 7 24.86 -13.44 0.83
C LEU A 7 23.90 -12.58 1.65
N LEU A 8 24.43 -11.75 2.55
CA LEU A 8 23.64 -10.82 3.34
C LEU A 8 22.93 -9.79 2.44
N GLY A 9 23.64 -9.22 1.46
CA GLY A 9 23.06 -8.28 0.49
C GLY A 9 21.92 -8.89 -0.35
N ILE A 10 22.07 -10.14 -0.78
CA ILE A 10 21.01 -10.87 -1.50
C ILE A 10 19.80 -11.12 -0.60
N ALA A 11 20.01 -11.59 0.64
CA ALA A 11 18.92 -11.83 1.58
C ALA A 11 18.13 -10.54 1.88
N ILE A 12 18.84 -9.43 2.06
CA ILE A 12 18.31 -8.07 2.21
C ILE A 12 17.46 -7.70 0.98
N ALA A 13 18.02 -7.80 -0.23
CA ALA A 13 17.31 -7.45 -1.45
C ALA A 13 16.04 -8.30 -1.66
N LEU A 14 16.11 -9.61 -1.39
CA LEU A 14 14.97 -10.52 -1.47
C LEU A 14 13.89 -10.15 -0.46
N PHE A 15 14.25 -9.88 0.79
CA PHE A 15 13.31 -9.46 1.82
C PHE A 15 12.60 -8.16 1.44
N GLY A 16 13.36 -7.15 0.98
CA GLY A 16 12.81 -5.89 0.49
C GLY A 16 11.87 -6.05 -0.69
N GLY A 17 12.29 -6.81 -1.70
CA GLY A 17 11.50 -7.09 -2.88
C GLY A 17 10.19 -7.82 -2.54
N LEU A 18 10.23 -8.82 -1.68
CA LEU A 18 9.03 -9.54 -1.21
C LEU A 18 8.09 -8.64 -0.41
N LEU A 19 8.64 -7.75 0.42
CA LEU A 19 7.86 -6.81 1.20
C LEU A 19 7.18 -5.76 0.31
N ALA A 20 7.88 -5.23 -0.70
CA ALA A 20 7.30 -4.31 -1.68
C ALA A 20 6.24 -5.00 -2.55
N LEU A 21 6.51 -6.22 -3.01
CA LEU A 21 5.58 -7.01 -3.82
C LEU A 21 4.31 -7.36 -3.03
N SER A 22 4.44 -7.83 -1.79
CA SER A 22 3.29 -8.13 -0.94
C SER A 22 2.45 -6.89 -0.65
N SER A 23 3.07 -5.74 -0.40
CA SER A 23 2.36 -4.45 -0.22
C SER A 23 1.57 -4.08 -1.48
N THR A 24 2.19 -4.23 -2.66
CA THR A 24 1.56 -3.98 -3.97
C THR A 24 0.35 -4.89 -4.18
N ILE A 25 0.49 -6.20 -3.91
CA ILE A 25 -0.61 -7.17 -4.02
C ILE A 25 -1.76 -6.80 -3.07
N CYS A 26 -1.45 -6.42 -1.83
CA CYS A 26 -2.46 -5.99 -0.86
C CYS A 26 -3.20 -4.73 -1.34
N LEU A 27 -2.49 -3.78 -1.94
CA LEU A 27 -3.08 -2.56 -2.48
C LEU A 27 -4.01 -2.88 -3.67
N CYS A 28 -3.59 -3.72 -4.61
CA CYS A 28 -4.42 -4.17 -5.73
C CYS A 28 -5.69 -4.88 -5.26
N TYR A 29 -5.56 -5.76 -4.25
CA TYR A 29 -6.70 -6.44 -3.63
C TYR A 29 -7.69 -5.43 -3.03
N ILE A 30 -7.21 -4.43 -2.28
CA ILE A 30 -8.08 -3.45 -1.63
C ILE A 30 -8.77 -2.52 -2.62
N ILE A 31 -8.09 -2.13 -3.71
CA ILE A 31 -8.74 -1.37 -4.79
C ILE A 31 -9.89 -2.19 -5.38
N GLY A 32 -9.67 -3.48 -5.65
CA GLY A 32 -10.72 -4.37 -6.17
C GLY A 32 -11.87 -4.60 -5.18
N ALA A 33 -11.55 -4.81 -3.90
CA ALA A 33 -12.56 -5.01 -2.86
C ALA A 33 -13.40 -3.75 -2.63
N ASP A 34 -12.77 -2.57 -2.62
CA ASP A 34 -13.49 -1.29 -2.52
C ASP A 34 -14.37 -1.04 -3.74
N ALA A 35 -13.90 -1.37 -4.95
CA ALA A 35 -14.69 -1.22 -6.17
C ALA A 35 -15.92 -2.12 -6.16
N ALA A 36 -15.75 -3.40 -5.78
CA ALA A 36 -16.85 -4.35 -5.67
C ALA A 36 -17.90 -3.90 -4.64
N ALA A 37 -17.45 -3.42 -3.48
CA ALA A 37 -18.35 -2.93 -2.42
C ALA A 37 -19.11 -1.65 -2.80
N ARG A 38 -18.67 -0.93 -3.84
CA ARG A 38 -19.32 0.26 -4.40
C ARG A 38 -20.12 -0.03 -5.68
N GLY A 39 -20.31 -1.30 -6.02
CA GLY A 39 -21.07 -1.73 -7.20
C GLY A 39 -20.32 -1.64 -8.53
N ALA A 40 -19.00 -1.36 -8.51
CA ALA A 40 -18.14 -1.38 -9.70
C ALA A 40 -17.46 -2.76 -9.89
N SER A 41 -16.77 -2.93 -11.03
CA SER A 41 -16.07 -4.19 -11.33
C SER A 41 -14.81 -4.38 -10.49
N GLY A 42 -14.93 -5.07 -9.36
CA GLY A 42 -13.80 -5.32 -8.45
C GLY A 42 -12.61 -6.04 -9.11
N VAL A 43 -12.88 -7.09 -9.89
CA VAL A 43 -11.84 -7.82 -10.64
C VAL A 43 -11.18 -6.93 -11.70
N GLY A 44 -11.96 -6.09 -12.38
CA GLY A 44 -11.44 -5.17 -13.40
C GLY A 44 -10.49 -4.15 -12.80
N TRP A 45 -10.88 -3.53 -11.69
CA TRP A 45 -10.04 -2.57 -10.96
C TRP A 45 -8.82 -3.21 -10.31
N ALA A 46 -8.94 -4.44 -9.79
CA ALA A 46 -7.80 -5.20 -9.28
C ALA A 46 -6.78 -5.49 -10.39
N LEU A 47 -7.22 -6.03 -11.53
CA LEU A 47 -6.34 -6.34 -12.67
C LEU A 47 -5.70 -5.07 -13.25
N PHE A 48 -6.47 -4.00 -13.41
CA PHE A 48 -5.94 -2.71 -13.86
C PHE A 48 -4.85 -2.20 -12.91
N SER A 49 -5.05 -2.37 -11.60
CA SER A 49 -4.06 -1.98 -10.58
C SER A 49 -2.81 -2.85 -10.60
N VAL A 50 -2.92 -4.16 -10.91
CA VAL A 50 -1.74 -5.04 -11.01
C VAL A 50 -0.78 -4.58 -12.09
N PHE A 51 -1.28 -4.20 -13.26
CA PHE A 51 -0.43 -3.84 -14.41
C PHE A 51 -0.04 -2.37 -14.45
N LEU A 52 -0.90 -1.49 -13.93
CA LEU A 52 -0.77 -0.04 -14.12
C LEU A 52 -0.93 0.71 -12.81
N LEU A 53 -0.46 0.14 -11.67
CA LEU A 53 -0.64 0.71 -10.34
C LEU A 53 -0.40 2.24 -10.23
N PRO A 54 0.69 2.81 -10.80
CA PRO A 54 0.94 4.25 -10.71
C PRO A 54 -0.15 5.12 -11.36
N ILE A 55 -0.89 4.55 -12.32
CA ILE A 55 -2.00 5.20 -13.01
C ILE A 55 -3.33 4.79 -12.35
N ALA A 56 -3.51 3.50 -12.08
CA ALA A 56 -4.73 2.91 -11.55
C ALA A 56 -5.06 3.41 -10.15
N GLY A 57 -4.07 3.59 -9.27
CA GLY A 57 -4.28 4.13 -7.92
C GLY A 57 -4.93 5.52 -7.94
N PRO A 58 -4.29 6.53 -8.55
CA PRO A 58 -4.89 7.86 -8.70
C PRO A 58 -6.20 7.86 -9.48
N ALA A 59 -6.27 7.11 -10.59
CA ALA A 59 -7.49 7.01 -11.40
C ALA A 59 -8.66 6.44 -10.59
N TYR A 60 -8.42 5.44 -9.75
CA TYR A 60 -9.43 4.86 -8.88
C TYR A 60 -9.89 5.84 -7.81
N VAL A 61 -8.97 6.60 -7.19
CA VAL A 61 -9.32 7.64 -6.19
C VAL A 61 -10.24 8.70 -6.78
N VAL A 62 -10.04 9.10 -8.04
CA VAL A 62 -10.95 10.03 -8.73
C VAL A 62 -12.24 9.33 -9.13
N TYR A 63 -12.17 8.08 -9.60
CA TYR A 63 -13.35 7.34 -10.05
C TYR A 63 -14.34 7.06 -8.90
N ARG A 64 -13.84 6.69 -7.71
CA ARG A 64 -14.68 6.37 -6.55
C ARG A 64 -15.53 7.55 -6.05
N THR A 65 -15.20 8.80 -6.40
CA THR A 65 -16.02 9.97 -6.03
C THR A 65 -17.34 10.01 -6.82
N ARG A 66 -17.45 9.23 -7.90
CA ARG A 66 -18.67 9.09 -8.71
C ARG A 66 -19.51 7.88 -8.31
N LEU A 67 -18.96 7.02 -7.45
CA LEU A 67 -19.64 5.83 -6.97
C LEU A 67 -20.36 6.12 -5.66
N PRO A 68 -21.43 5.38 -5.33
CA PRO A 68 -22.05 5.43 -4.01
C PRO A 68 -21.04 5.21 -2.88
N ALA A 69 -21.39 5.69 -1.69
CA ALA A 69 -20.73 5.27 -0.46
C ALA A 69 -20.92 3.75 -0.29
N ARG A 70 -19.99 3.10 0.42
CA ARG A 70 -20.15 1.68 0.77
C ARG A 70 -21.28 1.55 1.78
N ASP A 71 -22.09 0.50 1.61
CA ASP A 71 -23.12 0.13 2.58
C ASP A 71 -22.49 -0.40 3.88
N ASP A 72 -21.43 -1.20 3.74
CA ASP A 72 -20.73 -1.82 4.87
C ASP A 72 -19.34 -1.21 5.10
N PRO A 73 -18.96 -1.00 6.39
CA PRO A 73 -17.61 -0.60 6.73
C PRO A 73 -16.59 -1.69 6.37
N PRO A 74 -15.32 -1.34 6.09
CA PRO A 74 -14.30 -2.31 5.73
C PRO A 74 -14.07 -3.35 6.84
N ALA A 75 -14.00 -4.63 6.46
CA ALA A 75 -13.74 -5.72 7.39
C ALA A 75 -12.37 -5.57 8.07
N ARG A 76 -12.17 -6.21 9.24
CA ARG A 76 -10.88 -6.14 9.98
C ARG A 76 -9.68 -6.55 9.12
N LEU A 77 -9.85 -7.56 8.28
CA LEU A 77 -8.81 -8.00 7.35
C LEU A 77 -8.54 -6.94 6.27
N GLU A 78 -9.58 -6.37 5.66
CA GLU A 78 -9.46 -5.30 4.67
C GLU A 78 -8.72 -4.09 5.24
N ARG A 79 -9.02 -3.70 6.49
CA ARG A 79 -8.33 -2.60 7.17
C ARG A 79 -6.83 -2.87 7.32
N ARG A 80 -6.45 -4.09 7.72
CA ARG A 80 -5.04 -4.48 7.88
C ARG A 80 -4.32 -4.53 6.53
N LEU A 81 -4.93 -5.17 5.53
CA LEU A 81 -4.36 -5.26 4.18
C LEU A 81 -4.29 -3.90 3.50
N GLY A 82 -5.27 -3.02 3.73
CA GLY A 82 -5.27 -1.66 3.22
C GLY A 82 -4.20 -0.80 3.86
N ALA A 83 -4.05 -0.87 5.19
CA ALA A 83 -2.97 -0.16 5.89
C ALA A 83 -1.59 -0.63 5.42
N PHE A 84 -1.41 -1.94 5.31
CA PHE A 84 -0.16 -2.53 4.84
C PHE A 84 0.10 -2.22 3.36
N GLY A 85 -0.90 -2.33 2.50
CA GLY A 85 -0.76 -2.07 1.07
C GLY A 85 -0.47 -0.60 0.77
N ILE A 86 -1.28 0.32 1.28
CA ILE A 86 -1.09 1.77 1.08
C ILE A 86 0.21 2.22 1.75
N GLY A 87 0.44 1.83 3.02
CA GLY A 87 1.60 2.23 3.79
C GLY A 87 2.91 1.66 3.22
N GLY A 88 2.91 0.39 2.83
CA GLY A 88 4.05 -0.27 2.21
C GLY A 88 4.37 0.30 0.82
N THR A 89 3.37 0.54 -0.03
CA THR A 89 3.61 1.19 -1.33
C THR A 89 4.09 2.63 -1.17
N ALA A 90 3.54 3.41 -0.23
CA ALA A 90 4.01 4.76 0.07
C ALA A 90 5.46 4.76 0.57
N ALA A 91 5.81 3.84 1.48
CA ALA A 91 7.17 3.68 1.96
C ALA A 91 8.15 3.31 0.82
N ALA A 92 7.74 2.47 -0.13
CA ALA A 92 8.56 2.10 -1.28
C ALA A 92 8.82 3.30 -2.19
N ILE A 93 7.78 4.08 -2.49
CA ILE A 93 7.89 5.31 -3.28
C ILE A 93 8.83 6.30 -2.59
N VAL A 94 8.60 6.58 -1.30
CA VAL A 94 9.43 7.53 -0.56
C VAL A 94 10.88 7.05 -0.48
N SER A 95 11.11 5.76 -0.20
CA SER A 95 12.46 5.19 -0.19
C SER A 95 13.17 5.40 -1.53
N ALA A 96 12.50 5.12 -2.65
CA ALA A 96 13.05 5.31 -3.99
C ALA A 96 13.36 6.78 -4.33
N LEU A 97 12.69 7.74 -3.68
CA LEU A 97 12.92 9.17 -3.86
C LEU A 97 14.08 9.71 -3.01
N VAL A 98 14.28 9.16 -1.80
CA VAL A 98 15.27 9.70 -0.84
C VAL A 98 16.60 8.93 -0.81
N ALA A 99 16.60 7.66 -1.21
CA ALA A 99 17.79 6.81 -1.20
C ALA A 99 18.42 6.70 -2.60
N PRO A 100 19.76 6.55 -2.68
CA PRO A 100 20.44 6.16 -3.91
C PRO A 100 19.85 4.87 -4.51
N PRO A 101 19.93 4.67 -5.84
CA PRO A 101 19.39 3.50 -6.54
C PRO A 101 20.30 2.28 -6.36
N ASP A 102 20.58 1.90 -5.12
CA ASP A 102 21.25 0.66 -4.77
C ASP A 102 20.37 -0.17 -3.80
N PRO A 103 20.34 -1.52 -3.94
CA PRO A 103 19.40 -2.34 -3.18
C PRO A 103 19.56 -2.25 -1.65
N VAL A 104 20.78 -1.98 -1.17
CA VAL A 104 21.08 -1.97 0.26
C VAL A 104 20.56 -0.67 0.87
N THR A 105 20.90 0.48 0.30
CA THR A 105 20.46 1.77 0.82
C THR A 105 18.95 1.95 0.66
N GLN A 106 18.36 1.47 -0.45
CA GLN A 106 16.91 1.44 -0.61
C GLN A 106 16.23 0.60 0.47
N LEU A 107 16.79 -0.55 0.86
CA LEU A 107 16.19 -1.34 1.93
C LEU A 107 16.32 -0.66 3.29
N LEU A 108 17.51 -0.12 3.59
CA LEU A 108 17.78 0.57 4.84
C LEU A 108 16.86 1.79 5.03
N ALA A 109 16.48 2.46 3.96
CA ALA A 109 15.44 3.49 3.98
C ALA A 109 14.03 2.89 4.03
N PHE A 110 13.75 1.84 3.25
CA PHE A 110 12.41 1.28 3.12
C PHE A 110 11.86 0.65 4.41
N VAL A 111 12.63 -0.19 5.11
CA VAL A 111 12.16 -0.89 6.31
C VAL A 111 11.67 0.07 7.41
N PRO A 112 12.43 1.09 7.83
CA PRO A 112 11.93 2.04 8.83
C PRO A 112 10.74 2.84 8.30
N LEU A 113 10.70 3.17 7.00
CA LEU A 113 9.53 3.83 6.41
C LEU A 113 8.29 2.93 6.48
N VAL A 114 8.37 1.63 6.23
CA VAL A 114 7.23 0.71 6.38
C VAL A 114 6.73 0.71 7.82
N LEU A 115 7.64 0.65 8.80
CA LEU A 115 7.31 0.70 10.23
C LEU A 115 6.62 2.01 10.65
N VAL A 116 6.79 3.09 9.88
CA VAL A 116 6.14 4.38 10.13
C VAL A 116 4.86 4.53 9.32
N PHE A 117 4.90 4.30 8.01
CA PHE A 117 3.77 4.53 7.11
C PHE A 117 2.60 3.58 7.36
N VAL A 118 2.86 2.30 7.65
CA VAL A 118 1.78 1.33 7.91
C VAL A 118 0.93 1.73 9.13
N PRO A 119 1.50 2.02 10.32
CA PRO A 119 0.69 2.47 11.44
C PRO A 119 0.07 3.85 11.21
N VAL A 120 0.75 4.77 10.52
CA VAL A 120 0.18 6.08 10.16
C VAL A 120 -1.07 5.92 9.30
N VAL A 121 -1.03 5.07 8.27
CA VAL A 121 -2.20 4.78 7.44
C VAL A 121 -3.28 4.06 8.25
N ALA A 122 -2.90 3.10 9.10
CA ALA A 122 -3.86 2.43 9.98
C ALA A 122 -4.61 3.43 10.87
N ALA A 123 -3.91 4.43 11.42
CA ALA A 123 -4.50 5.49 12.23
C ALA A 123 -5.38 6.43 11.39
N ILE A 124 -4.89 6.93 10.26
CA ILE A 124 -5.60 7.95 9.46
C ILE A 124 -6.81 7.36 8.73
N CYS A 125 -6.64 6.22 8.07
CA CYS A 125 -7.65 5.67 7.17
C CYS A 125 -8.62 4.72 7.86
N TYR A 126 -8.21 4.12 8.98
CA TYR A 126 -8.93 3.00 9.56
C TYR A 126 -9.23 3.14 11.04
N ASP A 127 -8.67 4.09 11.78
CA ASP A 127 -9.01 4.27 13.19
C ASP A 127 -10.31 5.11 13.35
N PRO A 128 -11.38 4.54 13.95
CA PRO A 128 -12.63 5.26 14.15
C PRO A 128 -12.49 6.50 15.05
N SER A 129 -11.49 6.55 15.93
CA SER A 129 -11.25 7.70 16.83
C SER A 129 -10.74 8.93 16.09
N TRP A 130 -10.01 8.75 14.98
CA TRP A 130 -9.53 9.82 14.10
C TRP A 130 -10.57 10.20 13.04
N GLY A 131 -11.38 9.23 12.59
CA GLY A 131 -12.48 9.47 11.64
C GLY A 131 -13.47 10.54 12.11
N ALA A 132 -13.79 10.60 13.41
CA ALA A 132 -14.69 11.62 13.97
C ALA A 132 -14.17 13.07 13.81
N ARG A 133 -12.86 13.28 13.62
CA ARG A 133 -12.28 14.63 13.42
C ARG A 133 -12.29 15.09 11.96
N PHE A 134 -12.46 14.16 11.01
CA PHE A 134 -12.48 14.43 9.57
C PHE A 134 -13.77 14.00 8.86
N ALA A 135 -14.78 13.53 9.62
CA ALA A 135 -16.08 13.04 9.14
C ALA A 135 -16.93 14.05 8.34
N ASN A 136 -16.46 15.29 8.16
CA ASN A 136 -17.11 16.31 7.33
C ASN A 136 -16.41 16.56 5.97
N ARG A 137 -15.47 15.71 5.52
CA ARG A 137 -14.74 15.95 4.26
C ARG A 137 -14.57 14.77 3.29
N PHE A 138 -15.20 13.62 3.50
CA PHE A 138 -15.14 12.50 2.55
C PHE A 138 -16.47 11.78 2.41
#